data_AF-A0A5F1YD36-F1
#
_entry.id   AF-A0A5F1YD36-F1
#
_cell.length_a   1.000
_cell.length_b   1.000
_cell.length_c   1.000
_cell.angle_alpha   90.00
_cell.angle_beta   90.00
_cell.angle_gamma   90.00
#
_symmetry.space_group_name_H-M   'P 1'
#
loop_
_entity.id
_entity.type
_entity.pdbx_description
1 polymer ?
#
loop_
_entity_poly.entity_id
_entity_poly.type
_entity_poly.pdbx_seq_one_letter_code
_entity_poly.pdbx_strand_id
1 'polypeptide(L)'
;MTSETCLYCGTDRKTWNERGKIGCIHCLKLFRKEYSANVREQSFAFSSQYVHKQDAERLSRFEFLSESEKWKELEKLKPPFSYRFRIGRNLAGRIYPTASGVPTTVLKSFLIDGIGVPTALLEGPNWPTRIPWGEGNLFTGDEDHLRWEIITDSLEELFSKIEAPPIKKFENPEFFDFDPNLHYVTSCPTNAGLGTKISLKLSMRIWKNRKNASFKIPGFLEFYLENSSEFVVFYLKNFAVSQKNSFLNLVYYLALQVKSGF
;
A
#
# COMPACT_ATOMS: atom_id res chain seq x y z
N MET A 1 33.30 22.68 -1.08
CA MET A 1 31.88 22.30 -0.92
C MET A 1 31.86 20.99 -0.15
N THR A 2 31.38 20.99 1.08
CA THR A 2 31.19 19.76 1.86
C THR A 2 30.22 18.87 1.09
N SER A 3 30.61 17.65 0.73
CA SER A 3 29.70 16.72 0.07
C SER A 3 28.50 16.51 0.99
N GLU A 4 27.29 16.83 0.51
CA GLU A 4 26.04 16.56 1.23
C GLU A 4 25.81 15.04 1.27
N THR A 5 26.47 14.39 2.22
CA THR A 5 26.44 12.95 2.44
C THR A 5 25.87 12.67 3.82
N CYS A 6 24.91 11.77 3.91
CA CYS A 6 24.38 11.30 5.18
C CYS A 6 25.47 10.55 5.95
N LEU A 7 25.85 11.05 7.13
CA LEU A 7 26.89 10.44 7.96
C LEU A 7 26.54 9.04 8.49
N TYR A 8 25.26 8.65 8.43
CA TYR A 8 24.78 7.38 8.99
C TYR A 8 24.74 6.25 7.96
N CYS A 9 24.26 6.53 6.75
CA CYS A 9 24.07 5.51 5.71
C CYS A 9 24.85 5.78 4.42
N GLY A 10 25.59 6.89 4.34
CA GLY A 10 26.37 7.25 3.17
C GLY A 10 25.57 7.74 1.96
N THR A 11 24.23 7.85 2.05
CA THR A 11 23.43 8.40 0.94
C THR A 11 23.84 9.87 0.69
N ASP A 12 24.29 10.15 -0.53
CA ASP A 12 24.69 11.48 -0.97
C ASP A 12 23.73 12.08 -2.00
N ARG A 13 23.97 13.34 -2.38
CA ARG A 13 23.16 14.05 -3.38
C ARG A 13 23.07 13.32 -4.72
N LYS A 14 24.17 12.68 -5.16
CA LYS A 14 24.20 11.92 -6.41
C LYS A 14 23.24 10.73 -6.35
N THR A 15 23.35 9.94 -5.28
CA THR A 15 22.48 8.79 -5.03
C THR A 15 21.00 9.20 -4.94
N TRP A 16 20.71 10.33 -4.28
CA TRP A 16 19.35 10.89 -4.22
C TRP A 16 18.83 11.26 -5.61
N ASN A 17 19.61 11.99 -6.41
CA ASN A 17 19.18 12.42 -7.74
C ASN A 17 18.95 11.24 -8.70
N GLU A 18 19.76 10.18 -8.58
CA GLU A 18 19.64 8.98 -9.43
C GLU A 18 18.45 8.09 -9.03
N ARG A 19 18.19 7.93 -7.73
CA ARG A 19 17.24 6.92 -7.23
C ARG A 19 15.96 7.51 -6.63
N GLY A 20 15.99 8.75 -6.17
CA GLY A 20 14.91 9.39 -5.41
C GLY A 20 14.62 8.69 -4.08
N LYS A 21 15.63 8.03 -3.48
CA LYS A 21 15.49 7.19 -2.29
C LYS A 21 16.49 7.57 -1.21
N ILE A 22 16.07 7.49 0.05
CA ILE A 22 16.93 7.64 1.23
C ILE A 22 17.33 6.28 1.80
N GLY A 23 18.49 6.21 2.44
CA GLY A 23 19.01 5.01 3.12
C GLY A 23 18.76 4.95 4.63
N CYS A 24 18.29 6.02 5.28
CA CYS A 24 17.84 6.02 6.69
C CYS A 24 17.08 7.31 7.00
N ILE A 25 16.38 7.39 8.14
CA ILE A 25 15.67 8.60 8.57
C ILE A 25 16.56 9.85 8.66
N HIS A 26 17.85 9.70 8.99
CA HIS A 26 18.76 10.84 9.10
C HIS A 26 19.04 11.56 7.77
N CYS A 27 18.77 10.92 6.63
CA CYS A 27 18.82 11.57 5.32
C CYS A 27 17.84 12.74 5.20
N LEU A 28 16.77 12.76 6.02
CA LEU A 28 15.84 13.88 6.07
C LEU A 28 16.53 15.18 6.52
N LYS A 29 17.69 15.14 7.18
CA LYS A 29 18.45 16.37 7.47
C LYS A 29 18.99 17.06 6.20
N LEU A 30 19.17 16.31 5.11
CA LEU A 30 19.73 16.79 3.85
C LEU A 30 18.66 16.99 2.78
N PHE A 31 17.69 16.07 2.71
CA PHE A 31 16.74 15.98 1.60
C PHE A 31 15.29 16.24 2.02
N ARG A 32 15.05 16.87 3.19
CA ARG A 32 13.68 17.04 3.73
C ARG A 32 12.72 17.63 2.72
N LYS A 33 13.12 18.71 2.05
CA LYS A 33 12.25 19.48 1.17
C LYS A 33 11.80 18.64 -0.02
N GLU A 34 12.75 17.99 -0.67
CA GLU A 34 12.52 17.14 -1.84
C GLU A 34 11.78 15.86 -1.45
N TYR A 35 12.10 15.28 -0.29
CA TYR A 35 11.39 14.12 0.24
C TYR A 35 9.93 14.46 0.51
N SER A 36 9.66 15.52 1.26
CA SER A 36 8.29 15.98 1.58
C SER A 36 7.47 16.28 0.33
N ALA A 37 8.07 16.89 -0.69
CA ALA A 37 7.39 17.20 -1.94
C ALA A 37 6.93 15.95 -2.73
N ASN A 38 7.47 14.78 -2.42
CA ASN A 38 7.15 13.51 -3.08
C ASN A 38 6.34 12.55 -2.19
N VAL A 39 6.00 12.96 -0.95
CA VAL A 39 5.06 12.20 -0.11
C VAL A 39 3.67 12.30 -0.70
N ARG A 40 2.98 11.15 -0.83
CA ARG A 40 1.62 11.11 -1.37
C ARG A 40 0.61 11.62 -0.34
N GLU A 41 -0.40 12.34 -0.80
CA GLU A 41 -1.50 12.79 0.04
C GLU A 41 -2.20 11.61 0.74
N GLN A 42 -2.63 11.85 1.97
CA GLN A 42 -3.34 10.85 2.77
C GLN A 42 -4.85 10.89 2.52
N SER A 43 -5.40 11.96 1.95
CA SER A 43 -6.85 12.13 1.79
C SER A 43 -7.34 11.56 0.47
N PHE A 44 -8.21 10.55 0.58
CA PHE A 44 -8.96 9.97 -0.53
C PHE A 44 -10.45 10.01 -0.21
N ALA A 45 -11.21 10.70 -1.06
CA ALA A 45 -12.66 10.74 -1.02
C ALA A 45 -13.20 10.44 -2.42
N PHE A 46 -14.09 9.45 -2.52
CA PHE A 46 -14.75 9.10 -3.76
C PHE A 46 -16.24 8.92 -3.53
N SER A 47 -17.02 9.68 -4.31
CA SER A 47 -18.46 9.70 -4.24
C SER A 47 -19.11 10.06 -5.58
N SER A 48 -20.42 9.94 -5.65
CA SER A 48 -21.25 10.14 -6.83
C SER A 48 -21.16 11.55 -7.41
N GLN A 49 -20.73 12.53 -6.61
CA GLN A 49 -20.55 13.90 -7.08
C GLN A 49 -19.39 14.06 -8.09
N TYR A 50 -18.47 13.09 -8.12
CA TYR A 50 -17.31 13.11 -9.01
C TYR A 50 -17.50 12.28 -10.29
N VAL A 51 -18.69 11.68 -10.49
CA VAL A 51 -18.98 10.84 -11.66
C VAL A 51 -20.06 11.47 -12.54
N HIS A 52 -20.11 11.05 -13.81
CA HIS A 52 -21.12 11.53 -14.75
C HIS A 52 -22.54 11.14 -14.32
N LYS A 53 -23.52 11.97 -14.68
CA LYS A 53 -24.93 11.86 -14.26
C LYS A 53 -25.56 10.47 -14.40
N GLN A 54 -25.21 9.71 -15.44
CA GLN A 54 -25.75 8.35 -15.67
C GLN A 54 -25.26 7.33 -14.63
N ASP A 55 -24.00 7.43 -14.19
CA ASP A 55 -23.43 6.55 -13.16
C ASP A 55 -23.69 7.09 -11.74
N ALA A 56 -23.89 8.40 -11.61
CA ALA A 56 -24.08 9.09 -10.34
C ALA A 56 -25.29 8.59 -9.56
N GLU A 57 -26.41 8.30 -10.23
CA GLU A 57 -27.62 7.83 -9.54
C GLU A 57 -27.42 6.46 -8.90
N ARG A 58 -26.82 5.52 -9.63
CA ARG A 58 -26.54 4.16 -9.13
C ARG A 58 -25.53 4.19 -7.98
N LEU A 59 -24.49 5.01 -8.11
CA LEU A 59 -23.48 5.16 -7.08
C LEU A 59 -24.05 5.86 -5.83
N SER A 60 -24.87 6.89 -6.01
CA SER A 60 -25.54 7.58 -4.91
C SER A 60 -26.43 6.64 -4.10
N ARG A 61 -27.22 5.79 -4.75
CA ARG A 61 -28.01 4.76 -4.05
C ARG A 61 -27.13 3.80 -3.25
N PHE A 62 -26.00 3.38 -3.83
CA PHE A 62 -25.03 2.52 -3.15
C PHE A 62 -24.38 3.19 -1.94
N GLU A 63 -24.10 4.50 -2.01
CA GLU A 63 -23.48 5.25 -0.92
C GLU A 63 -24.30 5.27 0.37
N PHE A 64 -25.62 5.35 0.24
CA PHE A 64 -26.57 5.36 1.35
C PHE A 64 -26.84 3.99 1.97
N LEU A 65 -26.32 2.91 1.39
CA LEU A 65 -26.44 1.57 1.97
C LEU A 65 -25.62 1.45 3.26
N SER A 66 -26.11 0.63 4.19
CA SER A 66 -25.30 0.17 5.32
C SER A 66 -24.11 -0.67 4.84
N GLU A 67 -23.09 -0.84 5.70
CA GLU A 67 -21.90 -1.61 5.33
C GLU A 67 -22.25 -3.06 4.91
N SER A 68 -23.12 -3.74 5.66
CA SER A 68 -23.59 -5.10 5.32
C SER A 68 -24.31 -5.16 3.97
N GLU A 69 -25.10 -4.13 3.64
CA GLU A 69 -25.78 -4.06 2.35
C GLU A 69 -24.79 -3.79 1.20
N LYS A 70 -23.77 -2.95 1.41
CA LYS A 70 -22.69 -2.75 0.43
C LYS A 70 -21.97 -4.06 0.12
N TRP A 71 -21.70 -4.89 1.13
CA TRP A 71 -21.11 -6.23 0.93
C TRP A 71 -21.99 -7.11 0.06
N LYS A 72 -23.27 -7.23 0.40
CA LYS A 72 -24.24 -8.02 -0.37
C LYS A 72 -24.34 -7.55 -1.81
N GLU A 73 -24.36 -6.24 -2.06
CA GLU A 73 -24.43 -5.70 -3.41
C GLU A 73 -23.14 -5.99 -4.22
N LEU A 74 -21.98 -5.83 -3.61
CA LEU A 74 -20.70 -6.18 -4.25
C LEU A 74 -20.59 -7.68 -4.51
N GLU A 75 -21.02 -8.53 -3.58
CA GLU A 75 -21.04 -9.99 -3.76
C GLU A 75 -21.96 -10.40 -4.92
N LYS A 76 -23.15 -9.77 -5.05
CA LYS A 76 -24.05 -9.99 -6.19
C LYS A 76 -23.42 -9.57 -7.53
N LEU A 77 -22.61 -8.51 -7.52
CA LEU A 77 -21.91 -8.05 -8.73
C LEU A 77 -20.78 -8.99 -9.15
N LYS A 78 -20.18 -9.71 -8.21
CA LYS A 78 -18.96 -10.52 -8.40
C LYS A 78 -17.90 -9.80 -9.24
N PRO A 79 -17.37 -8.64 -8.77
CA PRO A 79 -16.37 -7.90 -9.52
C PRO A 79 -15.18 -8.82 -9.85
N PRO A 80 -14.68 -8.82 -11.09
CA PRO A 80 -13.57 -9.67 -11.49
C PRO A 80 -12.23 -9.04 -11.07
N PHE A 81 -12.12 -8.69 -9.79
CA PHE A 81 -10.96 -8.03 -9.20
C PHE A 81 -10.33 -8.91 -8.13
N SER A 82 -9.01 -8.98 -8.13
CA SER A 82 -8.26 -9.41 -6.95
C SER A 82 -7.76 -8.17 -6.20
N TYR A 83 -7.89 -8.16 -4.89
CA TYR A 83 -7.50 -7.05 -4.03
C TYR A 83 -6.20 -7.34 -3.31
N ARG A 84 -5.41 -6.29 -3.08
CA ARG A 84 -4.20 -6.38 -2.28
C ARG A 84 -4.06 -5.15 -1.40
N PHE A 85 -3.79 -5.38 -0.12
CA PHE A 85 -3.33 -4.36 0.80
C PHE A 85 -1.91 -4.69 1.24
N ARG A 86 -1.06 -3.67 1.36
CA ARG A 86 0.26 -3.79 1.95
C ARG A 86 0.60 -2.61 2.84
N ILE A 87 1.50 -2.83 3.79
CA ILE A 87 2.10 -1.80 4.65
C ILE A 87 3.62 -1.98 4.68
N GLY A 88 4.37 -0.90 4.47
CA GLY A 88 5.85 -0.90 4.50
C GLY A 88 6.38 -0.18 5.75
N ARG A 89 7.43 -0.72 6.36
CA ARG A 89 8.04 -0.16 7.58
C ARG A 89 9.56 -0.34 7.61
N ASN A 90 10.24 0.64 8.21
CA ASN A 90 11.64 0.55 8.58
C ASN A 90 11.79 0.61 10.08
N LEU A 91 12.64 -0.25 10.64
CA LEU A 91 12.92 -0.28 12.07
C LEU A 91 13.55 1.04 12.52
N ALA A 92 13.13 1.53 13.69
CA ALA A 92 13.60 2.80 14.24
C ALA A 92 15.13 2.87 14.33
N GLY A 93 15.72 3.94 13.79
CA GLY A 93 17.15 4.25 13.85
C GLY A 93 18.05 3.31 13.05
N ARG A 94 17.52 2.52 12.11
CA ARG A 94 18.30 1.55 11.32
C ARG A 94 18.54 2.03 9.88
N ILE A 95 19.63 1.57 9.30
CA ILE A 95 19.93 1.78 7.88
C ILE A 95 19.05 0.84 7.06
N TYR A 96 18.39 1.36 6.02
CA TYR A 96 17.44 0.64 5.20
C TYR A 96 18.15 -0.39 4.30
N PRO A 97 17.47 -1.48 3.90
CA PRO A 97 18.11 -2.59 3.20
C PRO A 97 18.82 -2.19 1.89
N THR A 98 18.30 -1.19 1.17
CA THR A 98 18.90 -0.71 -0.08
C THR A 98 20.29 -0.09 0.08
N ALA A 99 20.67 0.32 1.29
CA ALA A 99 21.96 0.93 1.59
C ALA A 99 22.95 -0.03 2.28
N SER A 100 22.47 -0.96 3.13
CA SER A 100 23.35 -1.82 3.94
C SER A 100 23.00 -3.30 3.95
N GLY A 101 21.99 -3.74 3.18
CA GLY A 101 21.40 -5.06 3.35
C GLY A 101 20.56 -5.17 4.63
N VAL A 102 20.01 -6.36 4.87
CA VAL A 102 19.07 -6.62 5.96
C VAL A 102 19.83 -6.90 7.27
N PRO A 103 19.58 -6.17 8.36
CA PRO A 103 20.19 -6.45 9.66
C PRO A 103 19.52 -7.66 10.33
N THR A 104 19.82 -8.88 9.85
CA THR A 104 19.08 -10.12 10.18
C THR A 104 18.99 -10.41 11.68
N THR A 105 20.05 -10.20 12.48
CA THR A 105 20.02 -10.44 13.93
C THR A 105 19.06 -9.50 14.66
N VAL A 106 19.12 -8.20 14.34
CA VAL A 106 18.23 -7.18 14.94
C VAL A 106 16.80 -7.41 14.47
N LEU A 107 16.62 -7.71 13.19
CA LEU A 107 15.32 -8.00 12.62
C LEU A 107 14.70 -9.24 13.26
N LYS A 108 15.48 -10.30 13.52
CA LYS A 108 14.99 -11.52 14.17
C LYS A 108 14.47 -11.24 15.58
N SER A 109 15.24 -10.55 16.41
CA SER A 109 14.78 -10.17 17.76
C SER A 109 13.55 -9.28 17.68
N PHE A 110 13.52 -8.28 16.79
CA PHE A 110 12.34 -7.45 16.60
C PHE A 110 11.09 -8.24 16.18
N LEU A 111 11.24 -9.19 15.25
CA LEU A 111 10.15 -10.04 14.79
C LEU A 111 9.57 -10.86 15.94
N ILE A 112 10.40 -11.44 16.81
CA ILE A 112 9.97 -12.26 17.95
C ILE A 112 9.41 -11.37 19.08
N ASP A 113 10.21 -10.41 19.54
CA ASP A 113 9.96 -9.68 20.78
C ASP A 113 9.03 -8.47 20.56
N GLY A 114 9.20 -7.78 19.43
CA GLY A 114 8.44 -6.56 19.11
C GLY A 114 7.05 -6.88 18.54
N ILE A 115 7.00 -7.65 17.45
CA ILE A 115 5.74 -7.96 16.79
C ILE A 115 5.17 -9.35 17.13
N GLY A 116 5.91 -10.25 17.76
CA GLY A 116 5.37 -11.56 18.19
C GLY A 116 5.20 -12.55 17.05
N VAL A 117 6.18 -12.66 16.15
CA VAL A 117 6.28 -13.75 15.18
C VAL A 117 6.73 -15.02 15.92
N PRO A 118 5.99 -16.14 15.77
CA PRO A 118 6.42 -17.42 16.33
C PRO A 118 7.82 -17.82 15.86
N THR A 119 8.71 -18.19 16.78
CA THR A 119 10.10 -18.55 16.50
C THR A 119 10.22 -19.66 15.46
N ALA A 120 9.31 -20.64 15.48
CA ALA A 120 9.26 -21.74 14.51
C ALA A 120 9.16 -21.27 13.05
N LEU A 121 8.62 -20.08 12.79
CA LEU A 121 8.53 -19.51 11.43
C LEU A 121 9.82 -18.83 10.96
N LEU A 122 10.79 -18.67 11.87
CA LEU A 122 12.08 -18.03 11.64
C LEU A 122 13.24 -19.02 11.76
N GLU A 123 12.93 -20.30 11.94
CA GLU A 123 13.88 -21.40 11.99
C GLU A 123 14.16 -21.93 10.58
N GLY A 124 15.43 -22.18 10.29
CA GLY A 124 15.86 -22.67 8.99
C GLY A 124 17.29 -22.23 8.65
N PRO A 125 17.91 -22.87 7.64
CA PRO A 125 19.27 -22.55 7.22
C PRO A 125 19.38 -21.18 6.54
N ASN A 126 18.28 -20.68 5.97
CA ASN A 126 18.22 -19.41 5.23
C ASN A 126 17.23 -18.44 5.89
N TRP A 127 17.51 -17.14 5.79
CA TRP A 127 16.59 -16.10 6.25
C TRP A 127 15.29 -16.13 5.42
N PRO A 128 14.11 -16.27 6.05
CA PRO A 128 12.86 -16.36 5.32
C PRO A 128 12.51 -15.02 4.68
N THR A 129 12.30 -15.01 3.37
CA THR A 129 11.88 -13.82 2.61
C THR A 129 10.38 -13.57 2.68
N ARG A 130 9.59 -14.61 3.03
CA ARG A 130 8.15 -14.58 3.21
C ARG A 130 7.77 -15.40 4.44
N ILE A 131 7.08 -14.79 5.40
CA ILE A 131 6.66 -15.38 6.67
C ILE A 131 5.15 -15.20 6.81
N PRO A 132 4.34 -16.28 6.83
CA PRO A 132 2.92 -16.18 7.15
C PRO A 132 2.74 -15.67 8.58
N TRP A 133 2.14 -14.50 8.78
CA TRP A 133 2.00 -13.92 10.11
C TRP A 133 0.77 -13.02 10.25
N GLY A 134 0.04 -13.24 11.34
CA GLY A 134 -1.32 -12.73 11.52
C GLY A 134 -2.21 -13.24 10.39
N GLU A 135 -2.93 -12.31 9.77
CA GLU A 135 -3.87 -12.60 8.68
C GLU A 135 -3.25 -12.51 7.26
N GLY A 136 -1.93 -12.29 7.18
CA GLY A 136 -1.25 -12.01 5.93
C GLY A 136 0.17 -12.56 5.89
N ASN A 137 1.04 -11.92 5.11
CA ASN A 137 2.41 -12.36 4.89
C ASN A 137 3.38 -11.20 5.15
N LEU A 138 4.37 -11.44 5.99
CA LEU A 138 5.52 -10.56 6.18
C LEU A 138 6.60 -10.89 5.17
N PHE A 139 7.15 -9.85 4.56
CA PHE A 139 8.31 -9.88 3.69
C PHE A 139 9.39 -9.02 4.30
N THR A 140 10.63 -9.46 4.15
CA THR A 140 11.78 -8.79 4.76
C THR A 140 12.80 -8.39 3.71
N GLY A 141 13.38 -7.20 3.83
CA GLY A 141 14.66 -6.91 3.18
C GLY A 141 14.63 -6.59 1.70
N ASP A 142 13.50 -6.10 1.19
CA ASP A 142 13.38 -5.56 -0.16
C ASP A 142 13.82 -4.07 -0.15
N GLU A 143 12.93 -3.13 -0.47
CA GLU A 143 13.22 -1.69 -0.37
C GLU A 143 13.23 -1.18 1.07
N ASP A 144 12.32 -1.71 1.90
CA ASP A 144 12.15 -1.39 3.31
C ASP A 144 12.42 -2.66 4.14
N HIS A 145 12.69 -2.50 5.44
CA HIS A 145 12.95 -3.63 6.33
C HIS A 145 11.82 -4.65 6.34
N LEU A 146 10.57 -4.17 6.45
CA LEU A 146 9.38 -4.98 6.56
C LEU A 146 8.31 -4.53 5.59
N ARG A 147 7.64 -5.51 4.99
CA ARG A 147 6.40 -5.32 4.27
C ARG A 147 5.41 -6.40 4.68
N TRP A 148 4.27 -6.01 5.25
CA TRP A 148 3.16 -6.93 5.45
C TRP A 148 2.17 -6.79 4.31
N GLU A 149 1.64 -7.88 3.79
CA GLU A 149 0.63 -7.85 2.74
C GLU A 149 -0.40 -8.98 2.83
N ILE A 150 -1.56 -8.70 2.24
CA ILE A 150 -2.64 -9.64 1.99
C ILE A 150 -3.08 -9.51 0.54
N ILE A 151 -3.43 -10.64 -0.07
CA ILE A 151 -4.09 -10.73 -1.37
C ILE A 151 -5.33 -11.60 -1.20
N THR A 152 -6.48 -11.14 -1.68
CA THR A 152 -7.76 -11.87 -1.65
C THR A 152 -8.69 -11.35 -2.75
N ASP A 153 -9.64 -12.18 -3.18
CA ASP A 153 -10.71 -11.80 -4.11
C ASP A 153 -11.98 -11.33 -3.37
N SER A 154 -11.98 -11.32 -2.04
CA SER A 154 -13.08 -10.85 -1.19
C SER A 154 -12.75 -9.53 -0.50
N LEU A 155 -13.58 -8.50 -0.72
CA LEU A 155 -13.46 -7.23 0.01
C LEU A 155 -13.78 -7.38 1.49
N GLU A 156 -14.76 -8.21 1.85
CA GLU A 156 -15.10 -8.46 3.24
C GLU A 156 -13.92 -9.10 3.97
N GLU A 157 -13.28 -10.10 3.36
CA GLU A 157 -12.08 -10.73 3.90
C GLU A 157 -10.93 -9.72 3.99
N LEU A 158 -10.73 -8.89 2.96
CA LEU A 158 -9.70 -7.85 2.96
C LEU A 158 -9.86 -6.92 4.16
N PHE A 159 -11.06 -6.37 4.36
CA PHE A 159 -11.30 -5.42 5.46
C PHE A 159 -11.26 -6.08 6.83
N SER A 160 -11.81 -7.29 6.97
CA SER A 160 -11.71 -8.09 8.21
C SER A 160 -10.24 -8.26 8.64
N LYS A 161 -9.34 -8.53 7.68
CA LYS A 161 -7.93 -8.81 7.96
C LYS A 161 -7.09 -7.55 8.20
N ILE A 162 -7.35 -6.43 7.52
CA ILE A 162 -6.61 -5.17 7.77
C ILE A 162 -7.14 -4.43 9.01
N GLU A 163 -8.31 -4.78 9.52
CA GLU A 163 -8.85 -4.26 10.79
C GLU A 163 -8.44 -5.12 12.00
N ALA A 164 -7.82 -6.30 11.76
CA ALA A 164 -7.46 -7.26 12.78
C ALA A 164 -6.34 -6.76 13.72
N PRO A 165 -6.33 -7.16 15.02
CA PRO A 165 -5.36 -6.66 15.99
C PRO A 165 -3.87 -6.79 15.63
N PRO A 166 -3.38 -7.86 14.98
CA PRO A 166 -1.95 -8.00 14.70
C PRO A 166 -1.37 -6.86 13.86
N ILE A 167 -2.13 -6.32 12.90
CA ILE A 167 -1.62 -5.26 12.01
C ILE A 167 -1.47 -3.93 12.74
N LYS A 168 -2.18 -3.71 13.86
CA LYS A 168 -2.02 -2.51 14.69
C LYS A 168 -0.62 -2.38 15.28
N LYS A 169 0.14 -3.48 15.39
CA LYS A 169 1.56 -3.41 15.79
C LYS A 169 2.41 -2.64 14.78
N PHE A 170 1.99 -2.58 13.50
CA PHE A 170 2.62 -1.76 12.47
C PHE A 170 2.31 -0.27 12.61
N GLU A 171 1.45 0.11 13.56
CA GLU A 171 1.07 1.50 13.87
C GLU A 171 1.79 2.02 15.13
N ASN A 172 2.78 1.30 15.66
CA ASN A 172 3.58 1.77 16.78
C ASN A 172 4.76 2.63 16.31
N PRO A 173 4.79 3.95 16.58
CA PRO A 173 5.89 4.83 16.18
C PRO A 173 7.21 4.58 16.93
N GLU A 174 7.20 3.84 18.04
CA GLU A 174 8.43 3.45 18.75
C GLU A 174 9.18 2.32 18.03
N PHE A 175 8.47 1.52 17.24
CA PHE A 175 9.04 0.38 16.53
C PHE A 175 9.68 0.78 15.20
N PHE A 176 9.22 1.90 14.62
CA PHE A 176 9.53 2.26 13.25
C PHE A 176 10.00 3.70 13.12
N ASP A 177 10.78 3.97 12.09
CA ASP A 177 11.20 5.32 11.77
C ASP A 177 9.97 6.21 11.49
N PHE A 178 9.78 7.21 12.35
CA PHE A 178 8.62 8.08 12.37
C PHE A 178 9.06 9.54 12.50
N ASP A 179 8.50 10.39 11.64
CA ASP A 179 8.66 11.85 11.69
C ASP A 179 7.29 12.49 12.01
N PRO A 180 7.19 13.43 12.96
CA PRO A 180 5.91 14.02 13.35
C PRO A 180 5.11 14.69 12.20
N ASN A 181 5.78 15.14 11.13
CA ASN A 181 5.13 15.79 10.00
C ASN A 181 4.94 14.84 8.80
N LEU A 182 5.82 13.84 8.64
CA LEU A 182 5.80 12.91 7.51
C LEU A 182 5.26 11.53 7.87
N HIS A 183 4.95 11.29 9.14
CA HIS A 183 4.59 10.00 9.73
C HIS A 183 5.65 8.93 9.47
N TYR A 184 5.27 7.71 9.07
CA TYR A 184 6.22 6.63 8.83
C TYR A 184 7.12 6.94 7.64
N VAL A 185 8.43 6.82 7.88
CA VAL A 185 9.47 7.11 6.91
C VAL A 185 9.89 5.82 6.20
N THR A 186 9.92 5.86 4.88
CA THR A 186 10.32 4.74 4.02
C THR A 186 11.48 5.15 3.10
N SER A 187 12.08 4.20 2.40
CA SER A 187 13.19 4.53 1.49
C SER A 187 12.73 5.44 0.35
N CYS A 188 11.60 5.12 -0.29
CA CYS A 188 10.98 5.98 -1.31
C CYS A 188 9.92 6.90 -0.69
N PRO A 189 9.99 8.24 -0.88
CA PRO A 189 9.05 9.19 -0.29
C PRO A 189 7.59 8.91 -0.66
N THR A 190 7.34 8.34 -1.84
CA THR A 190 5.98 8.00 -2.26
C THR A 190 5.34 6.88 -1.43
N ASN A 191 6.12 6.09 -0.68
CA ASN A 191 5.65 5.08 0.25
C ASN A 191 5.67 5.59 1.72
N ALA A 192 5.95 6.87 1.95
CA ALA A 192 5.95 7.47 3.30
C ALA A 192 4.55 7.95 3.68
N GLY A 193 4.33 8.31 4.95
CA GLY A 193 3.01 8.67 5.47
C GLY A 193 2.44 7.53 6.30
N LEU A 194 1.31 6.96 5.89
CA LEU A 194 0.80 5.72 6.50
C LEU A 194 1.61 4.50 6.06
N GLY A 195 2.34 4.61 4.95
CA GLY A 195 3.11 3.51 4.36
C GLY A 195 2.25 2.37 3.84
N THR A 196 0.95 2.59 3.72
CA THR A 196 -0.04 1.64 3.23
C THR A 196 -0.25 1.82 1.72
N LYS A 197 -0.63 0.74 1.05
CA LYS A 197 -1.11 0.76 -0.32
C LYS A 197 -2.22 -0.26 -0.47
N ILE A 198 -3.39 0.20 -0.93
CA ILE A 198 -4.48 -0.68 -1.35
C ILE A 198 -4.53 -0.71 -2.88
N SER A 199 -4.86 -1.85 -3.45
CA SER A 199 -4.89 -2.04 -4.89
C SER A 199 -5.94 -3.05 -5.30
N LEU A 200 -6.41 -2.90 -6.54
CA LEU A 200 -7.26 -3.87 -7.22
C LEU A 200 -6.62 -4.19 -8.58
N LYS A 201 -6.68 -5.45 -8.96
CA LYS A 201 -6.08 -5.98 -10.18
C LYS A 201 -7.16 -6.57 -11.07
N LEU A 202 -7.08 -6.30 -12.37
CA LEU A 202 -8.02 -6.74 -13.39
C LEU A 202 -7.26 -7.29 -14.61
N SER A 203 -7.80 -8.32 -15.25
CA SER A 203 -7.27 -8.80 -16.54
C SER A 203 -7.46 -7.75 -17.64
N MET A 204 -6.40 -7.50 -18.41
CA MET A 204 -6.44 -6.65 -19.59
C MET A 204 -7.35 -7.21 -20.68
N ARG A 205 -7.68 -8.52 -20.70
CA ARG A 205 -8.70 -9.06 -21.61
C ARG A 205 -10.08 -8.49 -21.29
N ILE A 206 -10.42 -8.44 -20.00
CA ILE A 206 -11.68 -7.88 -19.52
C ILE A 206 -11.70 -6.36 -19.70
N TRP A 207 -10.54 -5.69 -19.55
CA TRP A 207 -10.42 -4.28 -19.87
C TRP A 207 -10.57 -4.00 -21.38
N LYS A 208 -9.76 -4.66 -22.24
CA LYS A 208 -9.62 -4.37 -23.68
C LYS A 208 -10.80 -4.85 -24.54
N ASN A 209 -11.60 -5.82 -24.09
CA ASN A 209 -12.82 -6.24 -24.82
C ASN A 209 -13.87 -5.12 -24.97
N ARG A 210 -13.61 -3.94 -24.41
CA ARG A 210 -14.42 -2.74 -24.61
C ARG A 210 -14.10 -2.09 -25.95
N LYS A 211 -14.98 -2.28 -26.94
CA LYS A 211 -15.16 -1.31 -28.06
C LYS A 211 -15.84 -0.01 -27.60
N ASN A 212 -15.65 0.41 -26.33
CA ASN A 212 -16.41 1.50 -25.73
C ASN A 212 -15.46 2.56 -25.16
N ALA A 213 -15.57 3.79 -25.68
CA ALA A 213 -14.83 4.98 -25.27
C ALA A 213 -15.21 5.50 -23.85
N SER A 214 -15.83 4.67 -23.01
CA SER A 214 -16.53 5.08 -21.79
C SER A 214 -15.97 4.53 -20.48
N PHE A 215 -14.84 3.80 -20.48
CA PHE A 215 -14.17 3.46 -19.23
C PHE A 215 -13.49 4.71 -18.64
N LYS A 216 -14.16 5.35 -17.69
CA LYS A 216 -13.69 6.58 -17.04
C LYS A 216 -13.00 6.17 -15.73
N ILE A 217 -11.68 6.07 -15.79
CA ILE A 217 -10.85 5.93 -14.59
C ILE A 217 -10.79 7.31 -13.93
N PRO A 218 -11.14 7.43 -12.64
CA PRO A 218 -10.97 8.70 -11.95
C PRO A 218 -9.50 9.14 -12.00
N GLY A 219 -9.24 10.40 -12.37
CA GLY A 219 -7.88 10.89 -12.66
C GLY A 219 -6.90 10.83 -11.47
N PHE A 220 -7.40 10.65 -10.24
CA PHE A 220 -6.56 10.44 -9.05
C PHE A 220 -6.02 9.01 -8.94
N LEU A 221 -6.60 8.05 -9.66
CA LEU A 221 -6.27 6.63 -9.50
C LEU A 221 -5.05 6.29 -10.34
N GLU A 222 -3.93 6.04 -9.67
CA GLU A 222 -2.71 5.59 -10.32
C GLU A 222 -2.85 4.12 -10.76
N PHE A 223 -2.15 3.74 -11.84
CA PHE A 223 -2.13 2.37 -12.33
C PHE A 223 -0.79 1.98 -12.96
N TYR A 224 -0.55 0.67 -13.04
CA TYR A 224 0.55 0.08 -13.81
C TYR A 224 0.11 -1.24 -14.44
N LEU A 225 0.86 -1.68 -15.44
CA LEU A 225 0.67 -2.96 -16.12
C LEU A 225 1.56 -4.03 -15.46
N GLU A 226 1.01 -5.22 -15.24
CA GLU A 226 1.68 -6.35 -14.60
C GLU A 226 1.66 -7.57 -15.53
N ASN A 227 2.63 -8.49 -15.36
CA ASN A 227 2.80 -9.73 -16.14
C ASN A 227 2.75 -9.49 -17.65
N SER A 228 3.72 -8.73 -18.19
CA SER A 228 3.79 -8.43 -19.63
C SER A 228 2.50 -7.80 -20.18
N SER A 229 1.82 -7.00 -19.36
CA SER A 229 0.54 -6.34 -19.70
C SER A 229 -0.66 -7.28 -19.83
N GLU A 230 -0.62 -8.44 -19.19
CA GLU A 230 -1.79 -9.31 -19.02
C GLU A 230 -2.78 -8.71 -18.02
N PHE A 231 -2.27 -7.98 -17.02
CA PHE A 231 -3.08 -7.35 -15.99
C PHE A 231 -2.79 -5.87 -15.89
N VAL A 232 -3.79 -5.16 -15.37
CA VAL A 232 -3.64 -3.81 -14.86
C VAL A 232 -3.89 -3.83 -13.36
N VAL A 233 -3.11 -3.02 -12.64
CA VAL A 233 -3.27 -2.82 -11.21
C VAL A 233 -3.51 -1.35 -10.96
N PHE A 234 -4.68 -1.06 -10.40
CA PHE A 234 -4.99 0.26 -9.86
C PHE A 234 -4.64 0.30 -8.38
N TYR A 235 -4.15 1.43 -7.90
CA TYR A 235 -3.76 1.55 -6.50
C TYR A 235 -3.95 2.95 -5.92
N LEU A 236 -4.07 2.97 -4.59
CA LEU A 236 -4.03 4.17 -3.76
C LEU A 236 -2.93 3.97 -2.73
N LYS A 237 -2.02 4.93 -2.62
CA LYS A 237 -1.03 4.98 -1.54
C LYS A 237 -1.60 5.76 -0.36
N ASN A 238 -1.05 5.53 0.83
CA ASN A 238 -1.53 6.13 2.07
C ASN A 238 -3.02 5.91 2.34
N PHE A 239 -3.51 4.73 1.98
CA PHE A 239 -4.88 4.33 2.28
C PHE A 239 -5.08 4.15 3.79
N ALA A 240 -6.06 4.85 4.36
CA ALA A 240 -6.49 4.69 5.75
C ALA A 240 -7.77 3.85 5.82
N VAL A 241 -7.93 3.03 6.86
CA VAL A 241 -9.17 2.25 7.08
C VAL A 241 -10.41 3.16 7.17
N SER A 242 -10.27 4.39 7.67
CA SER A 242 -11.34 5.39 7.67
C SER A 242 -11.87 5.74 6.26
N GLN A 243 -11.13 5.41 5.20
CA GLN A 243 -11.49 5.64 3.80
C GLN A 243 -12.18 4.42 3.15
N LYS A 244 -12.46 3.37 3.94
CA LYS A 244 -13.17 2.16 3.52
C LYS A 244 -14.38 2.48 2.66
N ASN A 245 -15.28 3.34 3.12
CA ASN A 245 -16.48 3.73 2.36
C ASN A 245 -16.17 4.30 0.97
N SER A 246 -15.21 5.24 0.88
CA SER A 246 -14.75 5.78 -0.42
C SER A 246 -14.20 4.68 -1.33
N PHE A 247 -13.48 3.70 -0.76
CA PHE A 247 -12.94 2.60 -1.54
C PHE A 247 -14.02 1.63 -2.03
N LEU A 248 -15.04 1.35 -1.20
CA LEU A 248 -16.19 0.55 -1.64
C LEU A 248 -16.95 1.22 -2.77
N ASN A 249 -17.17 2.53 -2.67
CA ASN A 249 -17.77 3.34 -3.73
C ASN A 249 -16.96 3.23 -5.03
N LEU A 250 -15.63 3.31 -4.93
CA LEU A 250 -14.73 3.18 -6.09
C LEU A 250 -14.82 1.79 -6.71
N VAL A 251 -14.78 0.73 -5.91
CA VAL A 251 -14.88 -0.64 -6.41
C VAL A 251 -16.23 -0.88 -7.07
N TYR A 252 -17.33 -0.43 -6.46
CA TYR A 252 -18.67 -0.52 -7.03
C TYR A 252 -18.74 0.20 -8.39
N TYR A 253 -18.24 1.43 -8.45
CA TYR A 253 -18.17 2.21 -9.69
C TYR A 253 -17.38 1.48 -10.79
N LEU A 254 -16.19 0.95 -10.47
CA LEU A 254 -15.38 0.20 -11.43
C LEU A 254 -16.06 -1.11 -11.85
N ALA A 255 -16.75 -1.79 -10.93
CA ALA A 255 -17.48 -3.03 -11.20
C ALA A 255 -18.65 -2.82 -12.17
N LEU A 256 -19.43 -1.74 -11.99
CA LEU A 256 -20.51 -1.37 -12.92
C LEU A 256 -20.00 -1.16 -14.34
N GLN A 257 -18.81 -0.55 -14.47
CA GLN A 257 -18.20 -0.35 -15.77
C GLN A 257 -17.77 -1.67 -16.41
N VAL A 258 -17.33 -2.67 -15.65
CA VAL A 258 -16.92 -3.99 -16.18
C VAL A 258 -18.13 -4.86 -16.54
N LYS A 259 -19.18 -4.86 -15.72
CA LYS A 259 -20.38 -5.68 -15.93
C LYS A 259 -21.22 -5.23 -17.12
N SER A 260 -21.22 -3.94 -17.44
CA SER A 260 -21.95 -3.40 -18.60
C SER A 260 -21.38 -3.81 -19.97
N GLY A 261 -20.35 -4.68 -19.99
CA GLY A 261 -19.70 -5.20 -21.20
C GLY A 261 -19.79 -6.72 -21.38
N PHE A 262 -20.66 -7.40 -20.63
CA PHE A 262 -21.01 -8.82 -20.80
C PHE A 262 -22.50 -8.99 -21.08
#